data_AF-A0A270BEV5-F1
#
_entry.id   AF-A0A270BEV5-F1
#
_cell.length_a   1.000
_cell.length_b   1.000
_cell.length_c   1.000
_cell.angle_alpha   90.00
_cell.angle_beta   90.00
_cell.angle_gamma   90.00
#
_symmetry.space_group_name_H-M   'P 1'
#
loop_
_entity.id
_entity.type
_entity.pdbx_description
1 polymer ?
#
loop_
_entity_poly.entity_id
_entity_poly.type
_entity_poly.pdbx_seq_one_letter_code
_entity_poly.pdbx_strand_id
1 'polypeptide(L)'
;MKLIVTGGRAFNGVAQLHAALDYLRPTLIIHGDCLTGADRIADQWAKREGVARDPLPADWNDMSPPCRVKYDRSGREYNALAGFKRNSQLLTRGAARILGTDGGPGTADMLQKAYIAGLQIWRLRAWTLYGPCGDEIELT
;
A
#
# COMPACT_ATOMS: atom_id res chain seq x y z
N MET A 1 11.29 3.06 -11.67
CA MET A 1 9.95 2.46 -11.95
C MET A 1 8.90 3.02 -10.99
N LYS A 2 7.61 3.07 -11.37
CA LYS A 2 6.52 3.39 -10.43
C LYS A 2 6.14 2.15 -9.62
N LEU A 3 6.04 2.29 -8.30
CA LEU A 3 5.70 1.19 -7.39
C LEU A 3 4.55 1.62 -6.47
N ILE A 4 3.49 0.81 -6.44
CA ILE A 4 2.49 0.93 -5.38
C ILE A 4 3.02 0.20 -4.14
N VAL A 5 2.91 0.83 -2.97
CA VAL A 5 3.13 0.15 -1.69
C VAL A 5 1.82 0.06 -0.93
N THR A 6 1.53 -1.13 -0.38
CA THR A 6 0.35 -1.36 0.45
C THR A 6 0.67 -2.32 1.59
N GLY A 7 0.05 -2.12 2.75
CA GLY A 7 0.27 -2.99 3.89
C GLY A 7 -0.68 -2.70 5.05
N GLY A 8 -0.57 -3.50 6.10
CA GLY A 8 -1.37 -3.34 7.31
C GLY A 8 -0.99 -2.08 8.09
N ARG A 9 -1.98 -1.47 8.75
CA ARG A 9 -1.77 -0.30 9.63
C ARG A 9 -0.88 -0.59 10.85
N ALA A 10 -0.80 -1.86 11.24
CA ALA A 10 0.03 -2.35 12.34
C ALA A 10 1.41 -2.87 11.87
N PHE A 11 1.68 -2.86 10.56
CA PHE A 11 2.99 -3.27 10.05
C PHE A 11 4.08 -2.35 10.61
N ASN A 12 5.10 -2.94 11.23
CA ASN A 12 6.18 -2.21 11.90
C ASN A 12 7.58 -2.62 11.40
N GLY A 13 7.65 -3.39 10.31
CA GLY A 13 8.89 -3.86 9.71
C GLY A 13 9.62 -2.78 8.92
N VAL A 14 10.11 -1.75 9.61
CA VAL A 14 10.77 -0.58 8.99
C VAL A 14 12.00 -1.00 8.19
N ALA A 15 12.90 -1.76 8.81
CA ALA A 15 14.15 -2.18 8.18
C ALA A 15 13.90 -3.10 6.99
N GLN A 16 12.95 -4.03 7.11
CA GLN A 16 12.58 -4.97 6.05
C GLN A 16 11.98 -4.24 4.85
N LEU A 17 11.08 -3.27 5.10
CA LEU A 17 10.48 -2.49 4.01
C LEU A 17 11.51 -1.58 3.35
N HIS A 18 12.42 -0.96 4.10
CA HIS A 18 13.53 -0.20 3.52
C HIS A 18 14.40 -1.08 2.63
N ALA A 19 14.85 -2.24 3.12
CA ALA A 19 15.66 -3.17 2.33
C ALA A 19 14.96 -3.63 1.04
N ALA A 20 13.65 -3.90 1.11
CA ALA A 20 12.87 -4.23 -0.07
C ALA A 20 12.80 -3.07 -1.08
N LEU A 21 12.66 -1.83 -0.60
CA LEU A 21 12.63 -0.64 -1.44
C LEU A 21 14.01 -0.32 -2.04
N ASP A 22 15.08 -0.50 -1.27
CA ASP A 22 16.47 -0.35 -1.71
C ASP A 22 16.82 -1.38 -2.80
N TYR A 23 16.30 -2.60 -2.69
CA TYR A 23 16.41 -3.64 -3.72
C TYR A 23 15.61 -3.28 -4.98
N LEU A 24 14.35 -2.87 -4.83
CA LEU A 24 13.45 -2.60 -5.95
C LEU A 24 13.73 -1.28 -6.69
N ARG A 25 14.42 -0.33 -6.05
CA ARG A 25 14.82 0.98 -6.60
C ARG A 25 13.70 1.71 -7.35
N PRO A 26 12.54 1.96 -6.72
CA PRO A 26 11.46 2.73 -7.34
C PRO A 26 11.87 4.19 -7.55
N THR A 27 11.30 4.80 -8.58
CA THR A 27 11.47 6.23 -8.91
C THR A 27 10.26 7.06 -8.49
N LEU A 28 9.14 6.39 -8.16
CA LEU A 28 7.93 6.97 -7.61
C LEU A 28 7.27 5.95 -6.68
N ILE A 29 6.98 6.36 -5.45
CA ILE A 29 6.17 5.59 -4.50
C ILE A 29 4.74 6.13 -4.51
N ILE A 30 3.79 5.22 -4.74
CA ILE A 30 2.35 5.51 -4.71
C ILE A 30 1.77 4.71 -3.54
N HIS A 31 1.03 5.35 -2.63
CA HIS A 31 0.51 4.69 -1.44
C HIS A 31 -0.80 5.33 -0.96
N GLY A 32 -1.47 4.68 -0.01
CA GLY A 32 -2.80 5.08 0.47
C GLY A 32 -2.83 6.17 1.54
N ASP A 33 -1.71 6.84 1.76
CA ASP A 33 -1.52 7.91 2.77
C ASP A 33 -2.00 7.53 4.19
N CYS A 34 -1.72 6.29 4.62
CA CYS A 34 -2.01 5.92 6.00
C CYS A 34 -0.97 6.50 6.96
N LEU A 35 -1.43 7.12 8.06
CA LEU A 35 -0.57 7.72 9.09
C LEU A 35 0.27 6.70 9.89
N THR A 36 0.05 5.41 9.71
CA THR A 36 0.78 4.31 10.35
C THR A 36 0.98 3.17 9.36
N GLY A 37 1.82 2.20 9.73
CA GLY A 37 1.99 0.99 8.92
C GLY A 37 2.90 1.19 7.70
N ALA A 38 2.77 0.29 6.74
CA ALA A 38 3.60 0.24 5.55
C ALA A 38 3.58 1.53 4.72
N ASP A 39 2.40 2.13 4.52
CA ASP A 39 2.25 3.37 3.74
C ASP A 39 3.09 4.52 4.33
N ARG A 40 3.03 4.70 5.67
CA ARG A 40 3.83 5.72 6.37
C ARG A 40 5.32 5.44 6.23
N ILE A 41 5.73 4.20 6.42
CA ILE A 41 7.15 3.80 6.35
C ILE A 41 7.68 4.03 4.93
N ALA A 42 6.93 3.65 3.89
CA ALA A 42 7.30 3.86 2.50
C ALA A 42 7.39 5.35 2.12
N ASP A 43 6.46 6.19 2.59
CA ASP A 43 6.52 7.64 2.41
C ASP A 43 7.78 8.23 3.04
N GLN A 44 8.09 7.82 4.27
CA GLN A 44 9.29 8.26 5.00
C GLN A 44 10.58 7.84 4.31
N TRP A 45 10.66 6.59 3.85
CA TRP A 45 11.79 6.10 3.06
C TRP A 45 11.96 6.93 1.78
N ALA A 46 10.89 7.14 1.02
CA ALA A 46 10.95 7.89 -0.24
C ALA A 46 11.41 9.33 -0.01
N LYS A 47 10.90 9.97 1.06
CA LYS A 47 11.33 11.30 1.46
C LYS A 47 12.82 11.35 1.82
N ARG A 48 13.34 10.35 2.53
CA ARG A 48 14.75 10.24 2.92
C ARG A 48 15.66 10.08 1.69
N GLU A 49 15.26 9.22 0.76
CA GLU A 49 16.04 8.85 -0.43
C GLU A 49 15.84 9.82 -1.62
N GLY A 50 15.03 10.87 -1.47
CA GLY A 50 14.73 11.80 -2.56
C GLY A 50 13.89 11.20 -3.69
N VAL A 51 13.21 10.09 -3.44
CA VAL A 51 12.30 9.45 -4.39
C VAL A 51 10.95 10.18 -4.42
N ALA A 52 10.38 10.36 -5.60
CA ALA A 52 9.08 11.03 -5.76
C ALA A 52 7.95 10.25 -5.03
N ARG A 53 6.92 10.99 -4.59
CA ARG A 53 5.81 10.46 -3.78
C ARG A 53 4.47 10.89 -4.37
N ASP A 54 3.52 9.97 -4.43
CA ASP A 54 2.12 10.20 -4.84
C ASP A 54 1.17 9.58 -3.79
N PRO A 55 1.01 10.24 -2.62
CA PRO A 55 0.08 9.82 -1.59
C PRO A 55 -1.36 10.03 -2.05
N LEU A 56 -2.23 9.04 -1.79
CA LEU A 56 -3.66 9.15 -2.05
C LEU A 56 -4.47 8.78 -0.80
N PRO A 57 -4.88 9.75 0.03
CA PRO A 57 -5.71 9.49 1.20
C PRO A 57 -7.10 8.99 0.78
N ALA A 58 -7.69 8.15 1.63
CA ALA A 58 -9.09 7.76 1.46
C ALA A 58 -10.01 8.90 1.91
N ASP A 59 -11.02 9.20 1.11
CA ASP A 59 -12.07 10.15 1.50
C ASP A 59 -13.09 9.47 2.41
N TRP A 60 -12.83 9.52 3.71
CA TRP A 60 -13.68 8.91 4.74
C TRP A 60 -15.04 9.59 4.87
N ASN A 61 -15.20 10.81 4.34
CA ASN A 61 -16.42 11.60 4.42
C ASN A 61 -17.29 11.49 3.14
N ASP A 62 -16.76 10.88 2.07
CA ASP A 62 -17.54 10.60 0.87
C ASP A 62 -18.66 9.60 1.18
N MET A 63 -19.87 10.13 1.39
CA MET A 63 -21.08 9.33 1.62
C MET A 63 -21.83 8.97 0.32
N SER A 64 -21.24 9.19 -0.85
CA SER A 64 -21.86 8.80 -2.12
C SER A 64 -21.98 7.26 -2.24
N PRO A 65 -23.07 6.74 -2.82
CA PRO A 65 -23.20 5.32 -3.10
C PRO A 65 -22.08 4.77 -4.02
N PRO A 66 -21.55 3.55 -3.77
CA PRO A 66 -21.84 2.72 -2.60
C PRO A 66 -21.16 3.28 -1.34
N CYS A 67 -21.93 3.41 -0.25
CA CYS A 67 -21.46 3.87 1.04
C CYS A 67 -21.87 2.87 2.13
N ARG A 68 -20.97 2.61 3.08
CA ARG A 68 -21.28 1.85 4.30
C ARG A 68 -20.90 2.69 5.51
N VAL A 69 -21.88 3.37 6.09
CA VAL A 69 -21.67 4.22 7.26
C VAL A 69 -21.27 3.37 8.47
N LYS A 70 -20.20 3.77 9.14
CA LYS A 70 -19.76 3.26 10.45
C LYS A 70 -19.40 4.45 11.34
N TYR A 71 -19.26 4.18 12.64
CA TYR A 71 -18.91 5.19 13.63
C TYR A 71 -17.52 4.88 14.19
N ASP A 72 -16.67 5.90 14.31
CA ASP A 72 -15.41 5.76 15.03
C ASP A 72 -15.62 5.88 16.55
N ARG A 73 -14.54 5.79 17.34
CA ARG A 73 -14.60 5.85 18.81
C ARG A 73 -15.16 7.16 19.36
N SER A 74 -15.11 8.24 18.58
CA SER A 74 -15.69 9.54 18.95
C SER A 74 -17.16 9.68 18.54
N GLY A 75 -17.74 8.65 17.93
CA GLY A 75 -19.11 8.70 17.41
C GLY A 75 -19.23 9.41 16.08
N ARG A 76 -18.12 9.75 15.41
CA ARG A 76 -18.15 10.36 14.08
C ARG A 76 -18.43 9.30 13.02
N GLU A 77 -19.39 9.61 12.15
CA GLU A 77 -19.71 8.80 10.96
C GLU A 77 -18.58 8.83 9.94
N TYR A 78 -18.33 7.69 9.30
CA TYR A 78 -17.41 7.59 8.18
C TYR A 78 -17.83 6.48 7.20
N ASN A 79 -17.48 6.64 5.92
CA ASN A 79 -17.68 5.62 4.91
C ASN A 79 -16.62 4.51 5.05
N ALA A 80 -17.03 3.35 5.56
CA ALA A 80 -16.17 2.19 5.71
C ALA A 80 -15.72 1.57 4.38
N LEU A 81 -16.25 2.02 3.24
CA LEU A 81 -15.81 1.65 1.89
C LEU A 81 -14.80 2.62 1.29
N ALA A 82 -14.55 3.78 1.91
CA ALA A 82 -13.64 4.81 1.40
C ALA A 82 -12.25 4.28 1.02
N GLY A 83 -11.65 3.46 1.89
CA GLY A 83 -10.36 2.83 1.61
C GLY A 83 -10.38 1.90 0.39
N PHE A 84 -11.47 1.15 0.21
CA PHE A 84 -11.65 0.24 -0.94
C PHE A 84 -11.87 1.03 -2.24
N LYS A 85 -12.62 2.14 -2.19
CA LYS A 85 -12.76 3.06 -3.33
C LYS A 85 -11.41 3.65 -3.72
N ARG A 86 -10.64 4.14 -2.74
CA ARG A 86 -9.28 4.66 -2.94
C ARG A 86 -8.32 3.61 -3.52
N ASN A 87 -8.36 2.36 -3.04
CA ASN A 87 -7.55 1.27 -3.59
C ASN A 87 -7.71 1.16 -5.12
N SER A 88 -8.95 1.26 -5.62
CA SER A 88 -9.20 1.25 -7.07
C SER A 88 -8.58 2.45 -7.78
N GLN A 89 -8.57 3.64 -7.15
CA GLN A 89 -7.94 4.84 -7.70
C GLN A 89 -6.41 4.76 -7.71
N LEU A 90 -5.77 3.99 -6.83
CA LEU A 90 -4.32 3.78 -6.89
C LEU A 90 -3.91 3.07 -8.19
N LEU A 91 -4.72 2.14 -8.68
CA LEU A 91 -4.42 1.36 -9.88
C LEU A 91 -4.40 2.22 -11.14
N THR A 92 -5.12 3.35 -11.16
CA THR A 92 -5.15 4.25 -12.30
C THR A 92 -3.90 5.13 -12.42
N ARG A 93 -2.98 5.08 -11.44
CA ARG A 93 -1.73 5.88 -11.42
C ARG A 93 -0.62 5.33 -12.33
N GLY A 94 -0.89 4.22 -13.03
CA GLY A 94 -0.02 3.66 -14.06
C GLY A 94 1.22 2.95 -13.51
N ALA A 95 1.13 2.37 -12.32
CA ALA A 95 2.15 1.46 -11.82
C ALA A 95 1.98 0.06 -12.42
N ALA A 96 3.07 -0.55 -12.86
CA ALA A 96 3.10 -1.94 -13.32
C ALA A 96 3.42 -2.92 -12.18
N ARG A 97 3.81 -2.43 -11.00
CA ARG A 97 4.27 -3.24 -9.86
C ARG A 97 3.65 -2.77 -8.56
N ILE A 98 3.44 -3.71 -7.65
CA ILE A 98 2.99 -3.47 -6.28
C ILE A 98 3.85 -4.26 -5.29
N LEU A 99 4.23 -3.63 -4.18
CA LEU A 99 4.82 -4.28 -3.02
C LEU A 99 3.78 -4.33 -1.90
N GLY A 100 3.40 -5.55 -1.51
CA GLY A 100 2.45 -5.81 -0.44
C GLY A 100 3.11 -6.42 0.80
N THR A 101 2.86 -5.86 1.97
CA THR A 101 3.19 -6.49 3.26
C THR A 101 1.99 -7.24 3.84
N ASP A 102 2.17 -7.89 4.99
CA ASP A 102 1.05 -8.39 5.79
C ASP A 102 0.10 -7.28 6.20
N GLY A 103 -1.20 -7.59 6.25
CA GLY A 103 -2.23 -6.61 6.55
C GLY A 103 -3.63 -7.20 6.60
N GLY A 104 -4.60 -6.32 6.86
CA GLY A 104 -6.02 -6.68 7.01
C GLY A 104 -6.80 -6.65 5.69
N PRO A 105 -8.14 -6.59 5.77
CA PRO A 105 -9.02 -6.66 4.59
C PRO A 105 -8.73 -5.61 3.50
N GLY A 106 -8.32 -4.39 3.88
CA GLY A 106 -7.99 -3.34 2.91
C GLY A 106 -6.72 -3.65 2.12
N THR A 107 -5.74 -4.31 2.74
CA THR A 107 -4.52 -4.78 2.07
C THR A 107 -4.86 -5.95 1.15
N ALA A 108 -5.63 -6.93 1.63
CA ALA A 108 -6.09 -8.06 0.82
C ALA A 108 -6.86 -7.62 -0.43
N ASP A 109 -7.78 -6.65 -0.29
CA ASP A 109 -8.50 -6.05 -1.41
C ASP A 109 -7.57 -5.40 -2.44
N MET A 110 -6.61 -4.59 -1.99
CA MET A 110 -5.68 -3.92 -2.89
C MET A 110 -4.88 -4.94 -3.72
N LEU A 111 -4.46 -6.02 -3.06
CA LEU A 111 -3.67 -7.07 -3.67
C LEU A 111 -4.46 -7.92 -4.65
N GLN A 112 -5.71 -8.23 -4.32
CA GLN A 112 -6.63 -8.91 -5.24
C GLN A 112 -6.90 -8.06 -6.48
N LYS A 113 -7.15 -6.75 -6.31
CA LYS A 113 -7.36 -5.85 -7.46
C LYS A 113 -6.11 -5.70 -8.32
N ALA A 114 -4.93 -5.61 -7.70
CA ALA A 114 -3.66 -5.57 -8.43
C ALA A 114 -3.43 -6.84 -9.26
N TYR A 115 -3.77 -8.02 -8.71
CA TYR A 115 -3.72 -9.28 -9.43
C TYR A 115 -4.64 -9.28 -10.66
N ILE A 116 -5.91 -8.90 -10.46
CA ILE A 116 -6.90 -8.81 -11.55
C ILE A 116 -6.46 -7.81 -12.62
N ALA A 117 -5.83 -6.71 -12.22
CA ALA A 117 -5.30 -5.68 -13.12
C ALA A 117 -3.95 -6.07 -13.78
N GLY A 118 -3.40 -7.25 -13.48
CA GLY A 118 -2.18 -7.74 -14.11
C GLY A 118 -0.88 -7.07 -13.63
N LEU A 119 -0.88 -6.44 -12.45
CA LEU A 119 0.34 -5.89 -11.87
C LEU A 119 1.27 -7.02 -11.41
N GLN A 120 2.58 -6.81 -11.52
CA GLN A 120 3.56 -7.69 -10.90
C GLN A 120 3.52 -7.49 -9.38
N ILE A 121 3.14 -8.55 -8.66
CA ILE A 121 2.99 -8.52 -7.22
C ILE A 121 4.28 -9.00 -6.55
N TRP A 122 4.83 -8.14 -5.71
CA TRP A 122 5.89 -8.46 -4.78
C TRP A 122 5.32 -8.57 -3.36
N ARG A 123 5.78 -9.54 -2.59
CA ARG A 123 5.35 -9.74 -1.19
C ARG A 123 6.53 -9.66 -0.25
N LEU A 124 6.41 -8.85 0.79
CA LEU A 124 7.40 -8.83 1.87
C LEU A 124 6.82 -9.58 3.08
N ARG A 125 7.53 -10.64 3.52
CA ARG A 125 7.24 -11.36 4.77
C ARG A 125 8.53 -11.57 5.52
N ALA A 126 8.57 -11.12 6.78
CA ALA A 126 9.82 -11.05 7.53
C ALA A 126 10.93 -10.40 6.67
N TRP A 127 12.07 -11.08 6.50
CA TRP A 127 13.20 -10.62 5.69
C TRP A 127 13.20 -11.18 4.25
N THR A 128 12.12 -11.83 3.84
CA THR A 128 12.02 -12.46 2.53
C THR A 128 11.11 -11.66 1.62
N LEU A 129 11.66 -11.26 0.48
CA LEU A 129 10.94 -10.63 -0.62
C LEU A 129 10.61 -11.70 -1.66
N TYR A 130 9.33 -11.92 -1.90
CA TYR A 130 8.85 -12.84 -2.93
C TYR A 130 8.56 -12.07 -4.22
N GLY A 131 9.20 -12.49 -5.31
CA GLY A 131 9.00 -11.96 -6.65
C GLY A 131 7.69 -12.40 -7.30
N PRO A 132 7.33 -11.80 -8.45
CA PRO A 132 6.09 -12.12 -9.15
C PRO A 132 6.02 -13.56 -9.69
N CYS A 133 7.17 -14.22 -9.88
CA CYS A 133 7.25 -15.61 -10.30
C CYS A 133 7.37 -16.59 -9.11
N GLY A 134 7.33 -16.10 -7.87
CA GLY A 134 7.52 -16.90 -6.66
C GLY A 134 8.97 -17.00 -6.19
N ASP A 135 9.90 -16.28 -6.81
CA ASP A 135 11.31 -16.28 -6.42
C ASP A 135 11.48 -15.71 -5.02
N GLU A 136 12.27 -16.39 -4.18
CA GLU A 136 12.59 -15.93 -2.83
C GLU A 136 13.90 -15.14 -2.84
N ILE A 137 13.87 -13.93 -2.30
CA ILE A 137 15.04 -13.06 -2.15
C ILE A 137 15.16 -12.74 -0.66
N GLU A 138 16.18 -13.31 -0.01
CA GLU A 138 16.53 -12.92 1.36
C GLU A 138 17.20 -11.55 1.34
N LEU A 139 16.64 -10.63 2.12
CA LEU A 139 17.16 -9.29 2.30
C LEU A 139 18.13 -9.32 3.50
N THR A 140 19.37 -8.90 3.28
CA THR A 140 20.42 -8.82 4.31
C THR A 140 20.56 -7.42 4.87
#